data_AF-A0A369H605-F1
#
_entry.id   AF-A0A369H605-F1
#
_cell.length_a   1.000
_cell.length_b   1.000
_cell.length_c   1.000
_cell.angle_alpha   90.00
_cell.angle_beta   90.00
_cell.angle_gamma   90.00
#
_symmetry.space_group_name_H-M   'P 1'
#
loop_
_entity.id
_entity.type
_entity.pdbx_description
1 polymer ?
#
loop_
_entity_poly.entity_id
_entity_poly.type
_entity_poly.pdbx_seq_one_letter_code
_entity_poly.pdbx_strand_id
1 'polypeptide(L)'
;MYTTIAIAITITLSYLLTIATAHEFDGACIFRNHRCKWRGRLLGSFCTRSLAIRIDRDPYPQRVATTQYLKKSDICREKSDGVNPGPDCCRAYGKNCMVGYQELWCEKFPVRARTVWGVPHNRDTCAYQDRVCQWYGSSLSCGGSEFSQMEWNRYHDYQRQLVLSTEYASISTICKRKGLANPGKECCKMYGTGCLLGYKRLWCY
;
A
#
# COMPACT_ATOMS: atom_id res chain seq x y z
N MET A 1 5.14 -2.20 -85.35
CA MET A 1 4.16 -1.69 -84.39
C MET A 1 4.42 -2.36 -83.06
N TYR A 2 4.80 -1.57 -82.06
CA TYR A 2 5.17 -1.98 -80.71
C TYR A 2 3.91 -2.25 -79.89
N THR A 3 3.87 -3.33 -79.11
CA THR A 3 3.02 -3.37 -77.91
C THR A 3 3.60 -4.35 -76.88
N THR A 4 4.44 -3.78 -76.03
CA THR A 4 4.94 -4.31 -74.76
C THR A 4 3.77 -4.36 -73.77
N ILE A 5 3.44 -5.54 -73.22
CA ILE A 5 2.53 -5.67 -72.08
C ILE A 5 3.38 -5.95 -70.84
N ALA A 6 3.60 -4.89 -70.06
CA ALA A 6 4.09 -4.98 -68.70
C ALA A 6 2.88 -4.85 -67.77
N ILE A 7 2.61 -5.86 -66.94
CA ILE A 7 1.68 -5.72 -65.82
C ILE A 7 2.43 -6.11 -64.55
N ALA A 8 2.56 -5.09 -63.70
CA ALA A 8 3.26 -5.08 -62.45
C ALA A 8 2.65 -6.06 -61.44
N ILE A 9 3.48 -6.92 -60.87
CA ILE A 9 3.15 -7.75 -59.70
C ILE A 9 3.24 -6.86 -58.47
N THR A 10 2.09 -6.42 -57.96
CA THR A 10 1.96 -5.71 -56.70
C THR A 10 2.20 -6.66 -55.53
N ILE A 11 3.41 -6.60 -54.97
CA ILE A 11 3.77 -7.23 -53.70
C ILE A 11 2.98 -6.52 -52.59
N THR A 12 1.88 -7.12 -52.17
CA THR A 12 1.16 -6.73 -50.95
C THR A 12 1.95 -7.25 -49.75
N LEU A 13 2.94 -6.45 -49.31
CA LEU A 13 3.59 -6.63 -48.01
C LEU A 13 2.50 -6.55 -46.92
N SER A 14 2.15 -7.70 -46.37
CA SER A 14 1.28 -7.82 -45.22
C SER A 14 1.95 -7.14 -44.03
N TYR A 15 1.53 -5.91 -43.75
CA TYR A 15 1.77 -5.23 -42.48
C TYR A 15 1.09 -6.07 -41.39
N LEU A 16 1.85 -6.98 -40.78
CA LEU A 16 1.54 -7.49 -39.44
C LEU A 16 1.65 -6.31 -38.49
N LEU A 17 0.54 -5.58 -38.32
CA LEU A 17 0.33 -4.74 -37.15
C LEU A 17 0.38 -5.68 -35.94
N THR A 18 1.53 -5.76 -35.29
CA THR A 18 1.59 -6.09 -33.87
C THR A 18 0.81 -5.02 -33.13
N ILE A 19 -0.49 -5.28 -32.94
CA ILE A 19 -1.26 -4.64 -31.87
C ILE A 19 -0.64 -5.18 -30.59
N ALA A 20 0.44 -4.55 -30.14
CA ALA A 20 0.86 -4.66 -28.76
C ALA A 20 -0.29 -4.04 -27.96
N THR A 21 -1.23 -4.88 -27.54
CA THR A 21 -2.16 -4.53 -26.48
C THR A 21 -1.28 -4.11 -25.33
N ALA A 22 -1.19 -2.80 -25.10
CA ALA A 22 -0.64 -2.27 -23.87
C ALA A 22 -1.46 -2.93 -22.78
N HIS A 23 -0.94 -4.02 -22.20
CA HIS A 23 -1.54 -4.66 -21.05
C HIS A 23 -1.61 -3.54 -20.02
N GLU A 24 -2.82 -3.02 -19.86
CA GLU A 24 -3.15 -2.00 -18.89
C GLU A 24 -2.92 -2.68 -17.55
N PHE A 25 -1.71 -2.52 -17.01
CA PHE A 25 -1.35 -3.01 -15.70
C PHE A 25 -2.27 -2.30 -14.71
N ASP A 26 -3.37 -2.96 -14.37
CA ASP A 26 -4.38 -2.47 -13.45
C ASP A 26 -3.86 -2.40 -12.00
N GLY A 27 -2.63 -2.88 -11.77
CA GLY A 27 -1.94 -2.90 -10.50
C GLY A 27 -2.26 -4.14 -9.66
N ALA A 28 -3.05 -5.09 -10.17
CA ALA A 28 -3.50 -6.26 -9.40
C ALA A 28 -2.44 -7.37 -9.37
N CYS A 29 -2.33 -8.06 -8.22
CA CYS A 29 -1.46 -9.21 -8.02
C CYS A 29 -1.97 -10.11 -6.89
N ILE A 30 -1.33 -11.25 -6.71
CA ILE A 30 -1.56 -12.18 -5.60
C ILE A 30 -0.35 -12.18 -4.67
N PHE A 31 -0.56 -11.82 -3.41
CA PHE A 31 0.43 -11.96 -2.35
C PHE A 31 -0.10 -12.90 -1.27
N ARG A 32 0.61 -14.00 -1.01
CA ARG A 32 0.24 -15.02 -0.02
C ARG A 32 -1.21 -15.52 -0.16
N ASN A 33 -1.67 -15.79 -1.39
CA ASN A 33 -3.05 -16.18 -1.74
C ASN A 33 -4.14 -15.10 -1.51
N HIS A 34 -3.75 -13.85 -1.29
CA HIS A 34 -4.68 -12.72 -1.20
C HIS A 34 -4.57 -11.82 -2.41
N ARG A 35 -5.70 -11.29 -2.88
CA ARG A 35 -5.66 -10.29 -3.94
C ARG A 35 -5.13 -8.99 -3.37
N CYS A 36 -4.28 -8.35 -4.16
CA CYS A 36 -3.69 -7.08 -3.84
C CYS A 36 -3.73 -6.15 -5.05
N LYS A 37 -3.66 -4.85 -4.79
CA LYS A 37 -3.68 -3.82 -5.81
C LYS A 37 -2.75 -2.68 -5.45
N TRP A 38 -1.83 -2.35 -6.35
CA TRP A 38 -1.05 -1.12 -6.30
C TRP A 38 -1.93 0.08 -6.62
N ARG A 39 -1.81 1.13 -5.82
CA ARG A 39 -2.60 2.35 -5.92
C ARG A 39 -1.73 3.57 -5.71
N GLY A 40 -1.82 4.54 -6.61
CA GLY A 40 -1.13 5.82 -6.49
C GLY A 40 -1.72 6.69 -5.39
N ARG A 41 -0.85 7.40 -4.65
CA ARG A 41 -1.21 8.48 -3.75
C ARG A 41 -0.72 9.80 -4.32
N LEU A 42 -1.62 10.53 -5.00
CA LEU A 42 -1.59 12.00 -5.17
C LEU A 42 -2.85 12.51 -5.89
N LEU A 43 -3.30 13.72 -5.51
CA LEU A 43 -4.23 14.52 -6.30
C LEU A 43 -3.47 15.03 -7.54
N GLY A 44 -3.70 14.44 -8.71
CA GLY A 44 -3.36 15.11 -9.98
C GLY A 44 -2.23 14.53 -10.83
N SER A 45 -1.64 13.37 -10.50
CA SER A 45 -0.78 12.66 -11.47
C SER A 45 -1.00 11.15 -11.48
N PHE A 46 -1.10 10.61 -12.70
CA PHE A 46 -1.66 9.30 -13.03
C PHE A 46 -0.59 8.20 -13.07
N CYS A 47 0.02 7.84 -11.94
CA CYS A 47 0.83 6.60 -11.93
C CYS A 47 -0.07 5.36 -12.10
N THR A 48 -1.31 5.47 -11.61
CA THR A 48 -2.39 4.50 -11.80
C THR A 48 -3.67 5.28 -12.11
N ARG A 49 -4.54 4.76 -12.99
CA ARG A 49 -5.91 5.30 -13.17
C ARG A 49 -6.79 5.15 -11.92
N SER A 50 -6.32 4.36 -10.95
CA SER A 50 -6.94 4.17 -9.64
C SER A 50 -6.94 5.48 -8.84
N LEU A 51 -8.13 6.00 -8.51
CA LEU A 51 -8.28 7.14 -7.60
C LEU A 51 -7.66 6.84 -6.23
N ALA A 52 -7.26 7.91 -5.52
CA ALA A 52 -6.82 7.82 -4.12
C ALA A 52 -7.88 7.10 -3.27
N ILE A 53 -7.40 6.25 -2.36
CA ILE A 53 -8.25 5.33 -1.59
C ILE A 53 -9.16 6.10 -0.63
N ARG A 54 -10.47 5.91 -0.80
CA ARG A 54 -11.46 6.12 0.25
C ARG A 54 -11.48 4.89 1.16
N ILE A 55 -10.71 4.95 2.26
CA ILE A 55 -10.45 3.83 3.18
C ILE A 55 -11.75 3.26 3.80
N ASP A 56 -12.82 4.05 3.84
CA ASP A 56 -14.12 3.68 4.42
C ASP A 56 -14.87 2.58 3.64
N ARG A 57 -14.48 2.26 2.40
CA ARG A 57 -15.11 1.22 1.55
C ARG A 57 -14.11 0.32 0.83
N ASP A 58 -12.84 0.31 1.22
CA ASP A 58 -11.82 -0.43 0.48
C ASP A 58 -11.86 -1.93 0.85
N PRO A 59 -12.08 -2.86 -0.11
CA PRO A 59 -11.95 -4.29 0.14
C PRO A 59 -10.51 -4.71 0.44
N TYR A 60 -9.55 -3.81 0.24
CA TYR A 60 -8.14 -4.00 0.54
C TYR A 60 -7.74 -3.15 1.77
N PRO A 61 -8.09 -3.56 3.00
CA PRO A 61 -7.84 -2.75 4.19
C PRO A 61 -6.37 -2.70 4.61
N GLN A 62 -5.54 -3.55 4.01
CA GLN A 62 -4.22 -3.82 4.52
C GLN A 62 -3.13 -3.40 3.55
N ARG A 63 -2.38 -2.37 3.90
CA ARG A 63 -1.22 -1.94 3.12
C ARG A 63 -0.05 -2.89 3.38
N VAL A 64 0.53 -3.46 2.33
CA VAL A 64 1.66 -4.41 2.38
C VAL A 64 2.98 -3.74 2.06
N ALA A 65 3.02 -2.84 1.07
CA ALA A 65 4.23 -2.16 0.63
C ALA A 65 3.93 -0.71 0.22
N THR A 66 4.94 0.16 0.24
CA THR A 66 4.85 1.54 -0.23
C THR A 66 6.17 1.99 -0.85
N THR A 67 6.10 2.69 -1.99
CA THR A 67 7.28 3.31 -2.61
C THR A 67 7.56 4.72 -2.14
N GLN A 68 6.88 5.18 -1.09
CA GLN A 68 7.10 6.51 -0.52
C GLN A 68 8.51 6.67 0.08
N TYR A 69 9.02 5.63 0.73
CA TYR A 69 10.29 5.68 1.47
C TYR A 69 11.35 4.75 0.89
N LEU A 70 10.93 3.71 0.17
CA LEU A 70 11.81 2.73 -0.45
C LEU A 70 11.57 2.71 -1.96
N LYS A 71 12.63 2.54 -2.76
CA LYS A 71 12.45 2.37 -4.20
C LYS A 71 11.83 0.99 -4.45
N LYS A 72 11.10 0.86 -5.57
CA LYS A 72 10.59 -0.43 -6.04
C LYS A 72 11.69 -1.50 -6.05
N SER A 73 12.89 -1.15 -6.51
CA SER A 73 14.05 -2.05 -6.54
C SER A 73 14.40 -2.60 -5.17
N ASP A 74 14.27 -1.79 -4.12
CA ASP A 74 14.65 -2.16 -2.77
C ASP A 74 13.57 -3.07 -2.18
N ILE A 75 12.30 -2.67 -2.30
CA ILE A 75 11.13 -3.47 -1.88
C ILE A 75 11.15 -4.86 -2.52
N CYS A 76 11.49 -4.93 -3.80
CA CYS A 76 11.46 -6.17 -4.58
C CYS A 76 12.72 -7.02 -4.49
N ARG A 77 13.76 -6.56 -3.77
CA ARG A 77 14.91 -7.40 -3.43
C ARG A 77 14.55 -8.30 -2.24
N GLU A 78 15.08 -9.52 -2.21
CA GLU A 78 14.80 -10.53 -1.18
C GLU A 78 15.14 -10.10 0.27
N LYS A 79 15.83 -8.97 0.46
CA LYS A 79 16.39 -8.53 1.75
C LYS A 79 16.07 -7.09 2.15
N SER A 80 14.92 -6.51 1.76
CA SER A 80 14.56 -5.21 2.34
C SER A 80 13.83 -5.38 3.67
N ASP A 81 14.04 -4.40 4.56
CA ASP A 81 13.31 -4.24 5.83
C ASP A 81 11.81 -3.91 5.60
N GLY A 82 11.42 -3.72 4.34
CA GLY A 82 10.05 -3.64 3.86
C GLY A 82 9.60 -4.99 3.31
N VAL A 83 8.32 -5.29 3.44
CA VAL A 83 7.83 -6.61 3.07
C VAL A 83 7.83 -6.76 1.58
N ASN A 84 8.80 -7.54 1.11
CA ASN A 84 8.90 -7.97 -0.27
C ASN A 84 7.56 -8.65 -0.64
N PRO A 85 6.76 -8.04 -1.54
CA PRO A 85 5.43 -8.55 -1.86
C PRO A 85 5.48 -9.70 -2.86
N GLY A 86 6.67 -10.23 -3.14
CA GLY A 86 6.91 -11.32 -4.07
C GLY A 86 6.98 -10.85 -5.53
N PRO A 87 7.45 -11.74 -6.41
CA PRO A 87 7.70 -11.42 -7.82
C PRO A 87 6.43 -11.02 -8.56
N ASP A 88 5.27 -11.58 -8.20
CA ASP A 88 3.99 -11.28 -8.84
C ASP A 88 3.58 -9.82 -8.61
N CYS A 89 3.55 -9.38 -7.35
CA CYS A 89 3.25 -7.98 -7.03
C CYS A 89 4.34 -7.01 -7.48
N CYS A 90 5.60 -7.42 -7.51
CA CYS A 90 6.68 -6.60 -8.07
C CYS A 90 6.52 -6.38 -9.59
N ARG A 91 6.00 -7.37 -10.32
CA ARG A 91 5.66 -7.24 -11.73
C ARG A 91 4.43 -6.35 -11.93
N ALA A 92 3.42 -6.50 -11.07
CA ALA A 92 2.17 -5.75 -11.15
C ALA A 92 2.28 -4.24 -10.83
N TYR A 93 3.36 -3.78 -10.20
CA TYR A 93 3.57 -2.35 -9.88
C TYR A 93 3.39 -1.41 -11.09
N GLY A 94 3.64 -1.91 -12.30
CA GLY A 94 3.48 -1.14 -13.52
C GLY A 94 4.53 -0.02 -13.65
N LYS A 95 4.09 1.16 -14.13
CA LYS A 95 4.96 2.32 -14.38
C LYS A 95 5.32 3.06 -13.09
N ASN A 96 6.53 3.60 -13.03
CA ASN A 96 6.95 4.47 -11.92
C ASN A 96 6.11 5.75 -11.88
N CYS A 97 5.83 6.23 -10.67
CA CYS A 97 5.31 7.56 -10.46
C CYS A 97 6.37 8.61 -10.84
N MET A 98 6.02 9.58 -11.70
CA MET A 98 6.85 10.77 -11.87
C MET A 98 6.77 11.69 -10.65
N VAL A 99 5.57 11.79 -10.05
CA VAL A 99 5.32 12.56 -8.83
C VAL A 99 4.49 11.67 -7.90
N GLY A 100 4.85 11.63 -6.61
CA GLY A 100 4.19 10.81 -5.60
C GLY A 100 4.74 9.40 -5.50
N TYR A 101 3.89 8.48 -5.04
CA TYR A 101 4.28 7.09 -4.77
C TYR A 101 3.07 6.17 -4.93
N GLN A 102 3.34 4.86 -4.96
CA GLN A 102 2.30 3.84 -4.94
C GLN A 102 2.35 3.05 -3.64
N GLU A 103 1.18 2.59 -3.23
CA GLU A 103 0.98 1.71 -2.09
C GLU A 103 0.34 0.42 -2.57
N LEU A 104 0.84 -0.73 -2.11
CA LEU A 104 0.23 -2.02 -2.35
C LEU A 104 -0.74 -2.32 -1.22
N TRP A 105 -2.02 -2.50 -1.57
CA TRP A 105 -3.07 -2.84 -0.62
C TRP A 105 -3.63 -4.22 -0.92
N CYS A 106 -3.78 -5.06 0.10
CA CYS A 106 -4.26 -6.42 0.00
C CYS A 106 -5.59 -6.61 0.73
N GLU A 107 -6.35 -7.61 0.28
CA GLU A 107 -7.48 -8.16 1.02
C GLU A 107 -7.04 -8.51 2.45
N LYS A 108 -8.00 -8.53 3.38
CA LYS A 108 -7.74 -8.87 4.77
C LYS A 108 -7.08 -10.25 4.83
N PHE A 109 -5.84 -10.31 5.33
CA PHE A 109 -5.24 -11.60 5.66
C PHE A 109 -6.00 -12.20 6.83
N PRO A 110 -6.23 -13.53 6.86
CA PRO A 110 -6.64 -14.19 8.07
C PRO A 110 -5.49 -14.03 9.06
N VAL A 111 -5.60 -13.04 9.93
CA VAL A 111 -4.85 -13.06 11.18
C VAL A 111 -5.40 -14.29 11.89
N ARG A 112 -4.65 -15.40 11.88
CA ARG A 112 -5.01 -16.53 12.72
C ARG A 112 -5.24 -15.93 14.10
N ALA A 113 -6.40 -16.16 14.70
CA ALA A 113 -6.68 -15.83 16.09
C ALA A 113 -5.78 -16.69 16.98
N ARG A 114 -4.47 -16.50 16.89
CA ARG A 114 -3.61 -16.73 18.03
C ARG A 114 -3.94 -15.57 18.93
N THR A 115 -4.59 -15.88 20.05
CA THR A 115 -4.40 -15.10 21.27
C THR A 115 -2.93 -14.72 21.29
N VAL A 116 -2.61 -13.44 21.11
CA VAL A 116 -1.24 -12.96 21.34
C VAL A 116 -1.08 -13.05 22.84
N TRP A 117 -0.78 -14.25 23.33
CA TRP A 117 -0.61 -14.54 24.75
C TRP A 117 0.53 -13.65 25.24
N GLY A 118 0.22 -12.68 26.11
CA GLY A 118 1.23 -11.82 26.73
C GLY A 118 1.41 -10.42 26.16
N VAL A 119 0.56 -9.92 25.25
CA VAL A 119 0.45 -8.45 25.06
C VAL A 119 -0.67 -7.95 25.98
N PRO A 120 -0.35 -7.47 27.20
CA PRO A 120 -1.37 -6.98 28.10
C PRO A 120 -2.03 -5.74 27.48
N HIS A 121 -3.36 -5.75 27.49
CA HIS A 121 -4.10 -4.53 27.29
C HIS A 121 -3.84 -3.63 28.50
N ASN A 122 -3.00 -2.61 28.29
CA ASN A 122 -2.58 -1.67 29.34
C ASN A 122 -2.98 -0.24 28.96
N ARG A 123 -2.61 0.71 29.83
CA ARG A 123 -2.94 2.15 29.68
C ARG A 123 -2.39 2.82 28.41
N ASP A 124 -1.48 2.19 27.70
CA ASP A 124 -0.85 2.72 26.48
C ASP A 124 -1.37 2.01 25.21
N THR A 125 -2.22 1.00 25.36
CA THR A 125 -2.78 0.21 24.25
C THR A 125 -4.28 0.47 24.05
N CYS A 126 -4.79 0.16 22.86
CA CYS A 126 -6.21 0.26 22.54
C CYS A 126 -6.70 -0.92 21.69
N ALA A 127 -7.99 -1.22 21.72
CA ALA A 127 -8.60 -2.20 20.84
C ALA A 127 -9.03 -1.61 19.48
N TYR A 128 -8.67 -2.27 18.39
CA TYR A 128 -9.15 -1.94 17.05
C TYR A 128 -9.29 -3.21 16.19
N GLN A 129 -10.49 -3.49 15.68
CA GLN A 129 -10.80 -4.68 14.87
C GLN A 129 -10.36 -6.01 15.51
N ASP A 130 -10.64 -6.19 16.81
CA ASP A 130 -10.25 -7.37 17.60
C ASP A 130 -8.73 -7.53 17.79
N ARG A 131 -7.97 -6.43 17.60
CA ARG A 131 -6.52 -6.38 17.76
C ARG A 131 -6.12 -5.44 18.89
N VAL A 132 -5.02 -5.76 19.55
CA VAL A 132 -4.38 -4.84 20.50
C VAL A 132 -3.44 -3.92 19.73
N CYS A 133 -3.61 -2.62 19.90
CA CYS A 133 -2.90 -1.62 19.13
C CYS A 133 -2.26 -0.55 20.03
N GLN A 134 -1.26 0.15 19.51
CA GLN A 134 -0.58 1.22 20.24
C GLN A 134 -0.09 2.30 19.28
N TRP A 135 -0.16 3.55 19.73
CA TRP A 135 0.36 4.69 18.98
C TRP A 135 1.85 4.90 19.28
N TYR A 136 2.63 5.02 18.23
CA TYR A 136 4.05 5.36 18.30
C TYR A 136 4.33 6.65 17.55
N GLY A 137 5.15 7.52 18.15
CA GLY A 137 5.56 8.77 17.53
C GLY A 137 6.62 8.57 16.47
N SER A 138 6.65 9.46 15.47
CA SER A 138 7.72 9.52 14.47
C SER A 138 9.00 10.19 15.00
N SER A 139 8.97 10.72 16.22
CA SER A 139 10.05 11.43 16.90
C SER A 139 9.94 11.22 18.43
N LEU A 140 11.04 11.43 19.16
CA LEU A 140 11.07 11.34 20.62
C LEU A 140 10.08 12.30 21.28
N SER A 141 9.95 13.52 20.76
CA SER A 141 8.99 14.53 21.25
C SER A 141 7.52 14.16 20.98
N CYS A 142 7.27 13.12 20.18
CA CYS A 142 5.96 12.61 19.81
C CYS A 142 5.68 11.21 20.41
N GLY A 143 6.50 10.75 21.36
CA GLY A 143 6.35 9.47 22.06
C GLY A 143 7.38 8.39 21.68
N GLY A 144 8.29 8.65 20.74
CA GLY A 144 9.37 7.73 20.39
C GLY A 144 8.90 6.48 19.63
N SER A 145 9.86 5.79 18.99
CA SER A 145 9.58 4.86 17.91
C SER A 145 10.35 3.55 18.08
N GLU A 146 9.69 2.53 18.65
CA GLU A 146 10.12 1.13 18.47
C GLU A 146 10.27 0.78 16.97
N PHE A 147 9.62 1.55 16.10
CA PHE A 147 9.60 1.40 14.65
C PHE A 147 10.25 2.59 13.94
N SER A 148 11.20 2.36 13.05
CA SER A 148 11.73 3.46 12.24
C SER A 148 10.64 4.06 11.33
N GLN A 149 10.79 5.32 10.88
CA GLN A 149 9.86 5.89 9.90
C GLN A 149 9.81 5.07 8.59
N MET A 150 10.89 4.36 8.27
CA MET A 150 10.99 3.49 7.10
C MET A 150 10.38 2.10 7.32
N GLU A 151 9.96 1.78 8.53
CA GLU A 151 9.41 0.49 8.90
C GLU A 151 7.89 0.50 8.72
N TRP A 152 7.32 -0.46 8.00
CA TRP A 152 5.90 -0.45 7.61
C TRP A 152 5.11 -1.64 8.13
N ASN A 153 5.69 -2.83 8.05
CA ASN A 153 5.15 -4.07 8.60
C ASN A 153 6.29 -5.08 8.70
N ARG A 154 6.25 -5.97 9.68
CA ARG A 154 7.12 -7.16 9.73
C ARG A 154 6.28 -8.42 9.54
N TYR A 155 5.86 -8.67 8.30
CA TYR A 155 5.00 -9.82 7.95
C TYR A 155 5.68 -11.18 8.10
N HIS A 156 7.00 -11.23 8.25
CA HIS A 156 7.73 -12.47 8.45
C HIS A 156 7.64 -12.99 9.89
N ASP A 157 7.34 -12.12 10.86
CA ASP A 157 7.43 -12.47 12.28
C ASP A 157 6.12 -12.37 13.07
N TYR A 158 4.97 -12.18 12.39
CA TYR A 158 3.68 -11.94 13.09
C TYR A 158 3.74 -10.76 14.08
N GLN A 159 4.65 -9.81 13.82
CA GLN A 159 4.88 -8.60 14.60
C GLN A 159 3.89 -7.50 14.19
N ARG A 160 3.89 -6.39 14.95
CA ARG A 160 2.89 -5.32 14.82
C ARG A 160 2.76 -4.83 13.37
N GLN A 161 1.53 -4.58 12.96
CA GLN A 161 1.17 -4.07 11.65
C GLN A 161 0.72 -2.62 11.74
N LEU A 162 1.21 -1.79 10.83
CA LEU A 162 0.77 -0.41 10.75
C LEU A 162 -0.62 -0.34 10.12
N VAL A 163 -1.61 0.06 10.91
CA VAL A 163 -3.01 0.16 10.46
C VAL A 163 -3.42 1.60 10.14
N LEU A 164 -2.84 2.60 10.81
CA LEU A 164 -3.17 4.02 10.62
C LEU A 164 -1.98 4.95 10.89
N SER A 165 -2.01 6.15 10.33
CA SER A 165 -1.02 7.21 10.59
C SER A 165 -1.71 8.57 10.59
N THR A 166 -1.26 9.49 11.46
CA THR A 166 -1.70 10.89 11.48
C THR A 166 -0.88 11.83 10.59
N GLU A 167 0.05 11.29 9.80
CA GLU A 167 0.92 12.06 8.89
C GLU A 167 0.15 12.97 7.92
N TYR A 168 -1.00 12.49 7.42
CA TYR A 168 -1.79 13.19 6.39
C TYR A 168 -3.14 13.70 6.87
N ALA A 169 -3.50 13.39 8.11
CA ALA A 169 -4.78 13.77 8.68
C ALA A 169 -4.66 13.85 10.19
N SER A 170 -5.20 14.92 10.78
CA SER A 170 -5.27 15.04 12.23
C SER A 170 -6.05 13.88 12.84
N ILE A 171 -5.74 13.55 14.10
CA ILE A 171 -6.49 12.53 14.84
C ILE A 171 -7.98 12.85 14.88
N SER A 172 -8.37 14.13 14.99
CA SER A 172 -9.77 14.57 14.94
C SER A 172 -10.44 14.20 13.62
N THR A 173 -9.76 14.40 12.49
CA THR A 173 -10.26 14.00 11.18
C THR A 173 -10.40 12.49 11.07
N ILE A 174 -9.40 11.72 11.50
CA ILE A 174 -9.41 10.26 11.46
C ILE A 174 -10.56 9.68 12.31
N CYS A 175 -10.72 10.17 13.54
CA CYS A 175 -11.75 9.73 14.48
C CYS A 175 -13.19 10.07 14.07
N LYS A 176 -13.37 10.98 13.11
CA LYS A 176 -14.66 11.31 12.50
C LYS A 176 -14.98 10.48 11.25
N ARG A 177 -14.05 9.68 10.76
CA ARG A 177 -14.28 8.83 9.57
C ARG A 177 -15.26 7.70 9.89
N LYS A 178 -15.75 7.03 8.85
CA LYS A 178 -16.59 5.84 8.94
C LYS A 178 -15.78 4.58 8.57
N GLY A 179 -16.26 3.43 9.01
CA GLY A 179 -15.67 2.13 8.69
C GLY A 179 -14.24 1.96 9.20
N LEU A 180 -13.42 1.26 8.41
CA LEU A 180 -12.05 0.89 8.77
C LEU A 180 -11.08 2.09 8.85
N ALA A 181 -11.51 3.27 8.39
CA ALA A 181 -10.70 4.47 8.49
C ALA A 181 -10.77 5.12 9.89
N ASN A 182 -11.65 4.62 10.76
CA ASN A 182 -11.85 5.08 12.14
C ASN A 182 -11.34 4.02 13.13
N PRO A 183 -10.34 4.34 13.97
CA PRO A 183 -9.78 3.37 14.91
C PRO A 183 -10.67 3.08 16.12
N GLY A 184 -11.83 3.73 16.24
CA GLY A 184 -12.73 3.58 17.38
C GLY A 184 -12.40 4.53 18.52
N LYS A 185 -13.38 4.72 19.41
CA LYS A 185 -13.31 5.70 20.52
C LYS A 185 -12.11 5.47 21.43
N GLU A 186 -11.78 4.21 21.68
CA GLU A 186 -10.69 3.81 22.57
C GLU A 186 -9.34 4.23 22.01
N CYS A 187 -9.01 3.84 20.77
CA CYS A 187 -7.78 4.26 20.12
C CYS A 187 -7.70 5.77 19.86
N CYS A 188 -8.84 6.42 19.64
CA CYS A 188 -8.91 7.88 19.56
C CYS A 188 -8.54 8.56 20.89
N LYS A 189 -8.98 8.00 22.02
CA LYS A 189 -8.64 8.48 23.36
C LYS A 189 -7.17 8.20 23.69
N MET A 190 -6.68 7.00 23.38
CA MET A 190 -5.30 6.58 23.67
C MET A 190 -4.25 7.25 22.77
N TYR A 191 -4.66 7.97 21.72
CA TYR A 191 -3.75 8.84 20.98
C TYR A 191 -3.06 9.86 21.88
N GLY A 192 -3.73 10.29 22.95
CA GLY A 192 -3.20 11.23 23.94
C GLY A 192 -2.96 12.61 23.34
N THR A 193 -1.88 13.26 23.78
CA THR A 193 -1.48 14.56 23.25
C THR A 193 -1.02 14.47 21.80
N GLY A 194 -1.40 15.48 21.02
CA GLY A 194 -0.89 15.68 19.67
C GLY A 194 0.62 15.91 19.64
N CYS A 195 1.20 15.79 18.46
CA CYS A 195 2.63 16.00 18.26
C CYS A 195 2.87 17.41 17.75
N LEU A 196 3.74 18.15 18.43
CA LEU A 196 4.19 19.49 17.98
C LEU A 196 5.01 19.38 16.70
N LEU A 197 5.86 18.35 16.61
CA LEU A 197 6.64 18.01 15.42
C LEU A 197 6.51 16.51 15.14
N GLY A 198 6.22 16.17 13.89
CA GLY A 198 6.01 14.78 13.45
C GLY A 198 4.56 14.32 13.55
N TYR A 199 4.36 13.00 13.61
CA TYR A 199 3.05 12.35 13.62
C TYR A 199 3.12 11.02 14.38
N LYS A 200 1.95 10.44 14.72
CA LYS A 200 1.88 9.10 15.31
C LYS A 200 1.37 8.06 14.31
N ARG A 201 1.76 6.82 14.55
CA ARG A 201 1.47 5.64 13.76
C ARG A 201 0.82 4.60 14.67
N LEU A 202 -0.33 4.04 14.27
CA LEU A 202 -1.04 3.02 15.04
C LEU A 202 -0.61 1.64 14.59
N TRP A 203 -0.02 0.89 15.51
CA TRP A 203 0.54 -0.43 15.27
C TRP A 203 -0.25 -1.47 16.03
N CYS A 204 -0.75 -2.49 15.35
CA CYS A 204 -1.62 -3.53 15.92
C CYS A 204 -0.99 -4.92 15.86
N TYR A 205 -1.24 -5.74 16.88
CA TYR A 205 -0.93 -7.17 16.90
C TYR A 205 -1.96 -7.95 16.09
#